data_AF-A0A432U927-F1
#
_entry.id   AF-A0A432U927-F1
#
_cell.length_a   1.000
_cell.length_b   1.000
_cell.length_c   1.000
_cell.angle_alpha   90.00
_cell.angle_beta   90.00
_cell.angle_gamma   90.00
#
_symmetry.space_group_name_H-M   'P 1'
#
loop_
_entity.id
_entity.type
_entity.pdbx_description
1 polymer ?
#
loop_
_entity_poly.entity_id
_entity_poly.type
_entity_poly.pdbx_seq_one_letter_code
_entity_poly.pdbx_strand_id
1 'polypeptide(L)'
;FIMSEAIHFGDTGFAEAYENMEPEREVNPELMVEILEKMVAAAAGANVDKSQNALYEITSIFFKALANMSMDVPELYKRYIVKNQLNTFRQDHGYKDGSYVKMWGGVEDNVVAFNIMDEHPDLTPEQLYKKLEEEYKQ
;
A
#
# COMPACT_ATOMS: atom_id res chain seq x y z
N PHE A 1 -10.70 -1.52 -7.62
CA PHE A 1 -11.46 -0.35 -8.09
C PHE A 1 -10.97 0.14 -9.44
N ILE A 2 -9.76 0.69 -9.58
CA ILE A 2 -9.30 1.21 -10.90
C ILE A 2 -9.18 0.10 -11.95
N MET A 3 -8.53 -1.02 -11.62
CA MET A 3 -8.43 -2.16 -12.55
C MET A 3 -9.78 -2.78 -12.90
N SER A 4 -10.68 -2.88 -11.91
CA SER A 4 -12.04 -3.40 -12.12
C SER A 4 -12.90 -2.45 -12.98
N GLU A 5 -12.73 -1.13 -12.81
CA GLU A 5 -13.39 -0.13 -13.65
C GLU A 5 -12.82 -0.18 -15.08
N ALA A 6 -11.50 -0.31 -15.25
CA ALA A 6 -10.88 -0.47 -16.57
C ALA A 6 -11.46 -1.67 -17.32
N ILE A 7 -11.59 -2.82 -16.67
CA ILE A 7 -12.26 -4.02 -17.22
C ILE A 7 -13.73 -3.72 -17.55
N HIS A 8 -14.46 -3.03 -16.66
CA HIS A 8 -15.86 -2.66 -16.90
C HIS A 8 -16.04 -1.77 -18.14
N PHE A 9 -15.08 -0.86 -18.39
CA PHE A 9 -15.05 0.00 -19.57
C PHE A 9 -14.40 -0.64 -20.81
N GLY A 10 -14.02 -1.92 -20.72
CA GLY A 10 -13.45 -2.70 -21.84
C GLY A 10 -11.95 -2.52 -22.07
N ASP A 11 -11.24 -1.84 -21.16
CA ASP A 11 -9.80 -1.67 -21.18
C ASP A 11 -9.11 -2.73 -20.30
N THR A 12 -9.21 -3.99 -20.72
CA THR A 12 -8.58 -5.13 -20.02
C THR A 12 -7.06 -5.08 -20.13
N GLY A 13 -6.52 -4.51 -21.21
CA GLY A 13 -5.08 -4.37 -21.42
C GLY A 13 -4.41 -3.53 -20.35
N PHE A 14 -5.04 -2.45 -19.88
CA PHE A 14 -4.52 -1.68 -18.75
C PHE A 14 -4.51 -2.48 -17.44
N ALA A 15 -5.56 -3.27 -17.18
CA ALA A 15 -5.65 -4.07 -15.95
C ALA A 15 -4.62 -5.20 -15.91
N GLU A 16 -4.45 -5.91 -17.03
CA GLU A 16 -3.55 -7.06 -17.16
C GLU A 16 -2.08 -6.66 -17.22
N ALA A 17 -1.76 -5.42 -17.63
CA ALA A 17 -0.39 -4.93 -17.80
C ALA A 17 0.48 -5.03 -16.53
N TYR A 18 -0.14 -5.09 -15.35
CA TYR A 18 0.55 -5.09 -14.06
C TYR A 18 0.49 -6.44 -13.34
N GLU A 19 -0.31 -7.40 -13.81
CA GLU A 19 -0.42 -8.72 -13.17
C GLU A 19 0.90 -9.48 -13.21
N ASN A 20 1.66 -9.34 -14.29
CA ASN A 20 2.96 -9.99 -14.49
C ASN A 20 4.13 -9.00 -14.36
N MET A 21 3.95 -7.91 -13.62
CA MET A 21 5.01 -6.93 -13.40
C MET A 21 6.18 -7.58 -12.66
N GLU A 22 7.37 -7.59 -13.28
CA GLU A 22 8.58 -8.09 -12.64
C GLU A 22 9.24 -6.96 -11.82
N PRO A 23 9.49 -7.18 -10.52
CA PRO A 23 10.22 -6.22 -9.70
C PRO A 23 11.68 -6.10 -10.15
N GLU A 24 12.23 -4.89 -10.11
CA GLU A 24 13.64 -4.66 -10.37
C GLU A 24 14.49 -5.31 -9.27
N ARG A 25 15.69 -5.79 -9.62
CA ARG A 25 16.57 -6.51 -8.68
C ARG A 25 17.30 -5.59 -7.71
N GLU A 26 17.57 -4.36 -8.13
CA GLU A 26 18.27 -3.35 -7.34
C GLU A 26 17.50 -2.03 -7.41
N VAL A 27 17.33 -1.39 -6.26
CA VAL A 27 16.62 -0.11 -6.18
C VAL A 27 17.52 1.00 -6.73
N ASN A 28 17.02 1.75 -7.72
CA ASN A 28 17.67 2.96 -8.23
C ASN A 28 17.07 4.21 -7.55
N PRO A 29 17.79 4.89 -6.64
CA PRO A 29 17.26 6.05 -5.93
C PRO A 29 16.99 7.25 -6.83
N GLU A 30 17.86 7.53 -7.81
CA GLU A 30 17.68 8.64 -8.75
C GLU A 30 16.42 8.46 -9.60
N LEU A 31 16.21 7.25 -10.12
CA LEU A 31 14.99 6.90 -10.84
C LEU A 31 13.75 6.98 -9.95
N MET A 32 13.86 6.59 -8.68
CA MET A 32 12.76 6.71 -7.72
C MET A 32 12.34 8.18 -7.54
N VAL A 33 13.31 9.10 -7.41
CA VAL A 33 13.01 10.52 -7.30
C VAL A 33 12.26 11.01 -8.55
N GLU A 34 12.74 10.66 -9.75
CA GLU A 34 12.09 11.04 -11.00
C GLU A 34 10.65 10.51 -11.10
N ILE A 35 10.43 9.25 -10.70
CA ILE A 35 9.09 8.63 -10.69
C ILE A 35 8.16 9.37 -9.72
N LEU A 36 8.63 9.69 -8.51
CA LEU A 36 7.81 10.40 -7.51
C LEU A 36 7.51 11.84 -7.96
N GLU A 37 8.46 12.54 -8.58
CA GLU A 37 8.24 13.87 -9.14
C GLU A 37 7.13 13.86 -10.21
N LYS A 38 7.17 12.88 -11.13
CA LYS A 38 6.12 12.68 -12.14
C LYS A 38 4.77 12.38 -11.49
N MET A 39 4.74 11.56 -10.44
CA MET A 39 3.51 11.23 -9.72
C MET A 39 2.88 12.48 -9.08
N VAL A 40 3.69 13.31 -8.45
CA VAL A 40 3.25 14.58 -7.83
C VAL A 40 2.76 15.56 -8.90
N ALA A 41 3.46 15.67 -10.03
CA ALA A 41 3.04 16.52 -11.14
C ALA A 41 1.68 16.10 -11.71
N ALA A 42 1.48 14.79 -11.94
CA ALA A 42 0.20 14.24 -12.41
C ALA A 42 -0.94 14.49 -11.40
N ALA A 43 -0.68 14.28 -10.11
CA ALA A 43 -1.65 14.55 -9.05
C ALA A 43 -2.01 16.04 -8.94
N ALA A 44 -1.05 16.95 -9.10
CA ALA A 44 -1.30 18.39 -9.11
C ALA A 44 -2.09 18.84 -10.35
N GLY A 45 -1.76 18.27 -11.52
CA GLY A 45 -2.44 18.56 -12.79
C GLY A 45 -3.86 18.02 -12.89
N ALA A 46 -4.19 16.95 -12.15
CA ALA A 46 -5.51 16.31 -12.15
C ALA A 46 -6.67 17.26 -11.80
N ASN A 47 -6.41 18.32 -11.02
CA ASN A 47 -7.41 19.31 -10.64
C ASN A 47 -7.61 20.43 -11.67
N VAL A 48 -6.76 20.49 -12.69
CA VAL A 48 -6.72 21.59 -13.67
C VAL A 48 -7.49 21.21 -14.94
N ASP A 49 -7.34 19.97 -15.42
CA ASP A 49 -8.02 19.47 -16.61
C ASP A 49 -8.73 18.14 -16.35
N LYS A 50 -10.06 18.22 -16.20
CA LYS A 50 -10.92 17.05 -15.94
C LYS A 50 -11.11 16.14 -17.16
N SER A 51 -10.64 16.55 -18.34
CA SER A 51 -10.69 15.71 -19.55
C SER A 51 -9.54 14.70 -19.61
N GLN A 52 -8.46 14.93 -18.87
CA GLN A 52 -7.37 13.98 -18.71
C GLN A 52 -7.73 12.93 -17.66
N ASN A 53 -7.59 11.65 -18.01
CA ASN A 53 -7.76 10.57 -17.07
C ASN A 53 -6.49 10.41 -16.21
N ALA A 54 -6.25 11.40 -15.33
CA ALA A 54 -5.09 11.43 -14.44
C ALA A 54 -5.00 10.18 -13.55
N LEU A 55 -6.13 9.49 -13.34
CA LEU A 55 -6.18 8.25 -12.58
C LEU A 55 -5.36 7.14 -13.25
N TYR A 56 -5.43 7.00 -14.57
CA TYR A 56 -4.67 5.99 -15.32
C TYR A 56 -3.18 6.30 -15.30
N GLU A 57 -2.83 7.58 -15.49
CA GLU A 57 -1.44 8.04 -15.45
C GLU A 57 -0.82 7.82 -14.07
N ILE A 58 -1.47 8.28 -13.00
CA ILE A 58 -1.00 8.12 -11.62
C ILE A 58 -0.87 6.65 -11.26
N THR A 59 -1.82 5.81 -11.67
CA THR A 59 -1.76 4.35 -11.45
C THR A 59 -0.57 3.75 -12.18
N SER A 60 -0.32 4.14 -13.43
CA SER A 60 0.84 3.66 -14.19
C SER A 60 2.16 4.06 -13.55
N ILE A 61 2.27 5.31 -13.07
CA ILE A 61 3.45 5.81 -12.37
C ILE A 61 3.63 5.07 -11.02
N PHE A 62 2.54 4.78 -10.32
CA PHE A 62 2.57 4.02 -9.07
C PHE A 62 3.16 2.62 -9.26
N PHE A 63 2.72 1.87 -10.27
CA PHE A 63 3.29 0.53 -10.50
C PHE A 63 4.75 0.58 -10.94
N LYS A 64 5.16 1.61 -11.69
CA LYS A 64 6.60 1.84 -11.96
C LYS A 64 7.39 2.08 -10.68
N ALA A 65 6.83 2.84 -9.73
CA ALA A 65 7.44 3.03 -8.41
C ALA A 65 7.63 1.70 -7.68
N LEU A 66 6.59 0.86 -7.65
CA LEU A 66 6.64 -0.45 -7.00
C LEU A 66 7.69 -1.36 -7.62
N ALA A 67 7.76 -1.44 -8.95
CA ALA A 67 8.78 -2.22 -9.65
C ALA A 67 10.20 -1.77 -9.27
N ASN A 68 10.47 -0.46 -9.27
CA ASN A 68 11.78 0.10 -8.88
C ASN A 68 12.09 -0.10 -7.38
N MET A 69 11.08 -0.30 -6.54
CA MET A 69 11.23 -0.66 -5.13
C MET A 69 11.35 -2.17 -4.89
N SER A 70 11.54 -2.96 -5.95
CA SER A 70 11.60 -4.43 -5.88
C SER A 70 10.33 -5.06 -5.29
N MET A 71 9.17 -4.46 -5.50
CA MET A 71 7.89 -4.90 -4.93
C MET A 71 6.92 -5.36 -6.03
N ASP A 72 6.41 -6.59 -5.90
CA ASP A 72 5.37 -7.14 -6.76
C ASP A 72 3.95 -6.95 -6.18
N VAL A 73 2.94 -7.38 -6.94
CA VAL A 73 1.53 -7.26 -6.54
C VAL A 73 1.20 -8.08 -5.28
N PRO A 74 1.66 -9.35 -5.13
CA PRO A 74 1.49 -10.09 -3.88
C PRO A 74 2.06 -9.38 -2.65
N GLU A 75 3.27 -8.84 -2.73
CA GLU A 75 3.90 -8.12 -1.62
C GLU A 75 3.16 -6.81 -1.30
N LEU A 76 2.72 -6.07 -2.33
CA LEU A 76 1.86 -4.91 -2.15
C LEU A 76 0.57 -5.28 -1.40
N TYR A 77 -0.07 -6.38 -1.79
CA TYR A 77 -1.30 -6.86 -1.14
C TYR A 77 -1.06 -7.23 0.33
N LYS A 78 0.03 -7.96 0.63
CA LYS A 78 0.43 -8.29 2.00
C LYS A 78 0.58 -7.03 2.86
N ARG A 79 1.34 -6.04 2.36
CA ARG A 79 1.57 -4.74 3.03
C ARG A 79 0.27 -3.98 3.24
N TYR A 80 -0.62 -4.00 2.26
CA TYR A 80 -1.93 -3.37 2.36
C TYR A 80 -2.76 -3.98 3.49
N ILE A 81 -2.86 -5.31 3.58
CA ILE A 81 -3.61 -5.99 4.65
C ILE A 81 -3.06 -5.62 6.02
N VAL A 82 -1.73 -5.66 6.20
CA VAL A 82 -1.09 -5.29 7.47
C VAL A 82 -1.43 -3.86 7.87
N LYS A 83 -1.26 -2.89 6.95
CA LYS A 83 -1.54 -1.48 7.23
C LYS A 83 -3.03 -1.22 7.44
N ASN A 84 -3.90 -1.88 6.69
CA ASN A 84 -5.34 -1.71 6.82
C ASN A 84 -5.81 -2.16 8.21
N GLN A 85 -5.42 -3.37 8.64
CA GLN A 85 -5.80 -3.87 9.95
C GLN A 85 -5.20 -3.05 11.10
N LEU A 86 -3.93 -2.63 10.98
CA LEU A 86 -3.31 -1.79 11.99
C LEU A 86 -3.97 -0.39 12.09
N ASN A 87 -4.40 0.18 10.97
CA ASN A 87 -5.12 1.45 10.98
C ASN A 87 -6.50 1.32 11.63
N THR A 88 -7.23 0.23 11.37
CA THR A 88 -8.48 -0.09 12.07
C THR A 88 -8.22 -0.22 13.57
N PHE A 89 -7.21 -1.01 13.94
CA PHE A 89 -6.81 -1.23 15.33
C PHE A 89 -6.53 0.10 16.06
N ARG A 90 -5.74 0.99 15.44
CA ARG A 90 -5.48 2.35 15.96
C ARG A 90 -6.78 3.11 16.24
N GLN A 91 -7.72 3.11 15.29
CA GLN A 91 -8.98 3.84 15.46
C GLN A 91 -9.80 3.30 16.63
N ASP A 92 -9.87 1.97 16.77
CA ASP A 92 -10.62 1.31 17.84
C ASP A 92 -9.99 1.52 19.22
N HIS A 93 -8.69 1.84 19.25
CA HIS A 93 -7.91 2.10 20.47
C HIS A 93 -7.62 3.59 20.69
N GLY A 94 -8.46 4.49 20.18
CA GLY A 94 -8.43 5.90 20.53
C GLY A 94 -7.38 6.73 19.81
N TYR A 95 -6.98 6.36 18.59
CA TYR A 95 -6.04 7.18 17.80
C TYR A 95 -6.56 8.60 17.53
N LYS A 96 -7.88 8.78 17.39
CA LYS A 96 -8.49 10.10 17.18
C LYS A 96 -8.54 10.97 18.43
N ASP A 97 -8.71 10.37 19.61
CA ASP A 97 -8.72 11.09 20.88
C ASP A 97 -7.33 11.22 21.51
N GLY A 98 -6.33 10.53 20.94
CA GLY A 98 -4.93 10.60 21.33
C GLY A 98 -4.54 9.64 22.45
N SER A 99 -5.44 8.74 22.89
CA SER A 99 -5.14 7.74 23.91
C SER A 99 -4.36 6.53 23.39
N TYR A 100 -4.32 6.32 22.07
CA TYR A 100 -3.57 5.23 21.44
C TYR A 100 -2.06 5.37 21.67
N VAL A 101 -1.42 4.27 22.10
CA VAL A 101 0.04 4.19 22.23
C VAL A 101 0.64 3.51 21.00
N LYS A 102 1.43 4.27 20.23
CA LYS A 102 2.10 3.74 19.02
C LYS A 102 3.31 2.86 19.31
N MET A 103 3.90 3.00 20.50
CA MET A 103 5.10 2.27 20.92
C MET A 103 4.71 1.13 21.86
N TRP A 104 4.74 -0.10 21.38
CA TRP A 104 4.38 -1.31 22.14
C TRP A 104 5.68 -1.92 22.68
N GLY A 105 5.86 -1.93 23.99
CA GLY A 105 7.12 -2.40 24.60
C GLY A 105 8.39 -1.69 24.09
N GLY A 106 8.27 -0.46 23.59
CA GLY A 106 9.39 0.29 22.98
C GLY A 106 9.63 0.01 21.49
N VAL A 107 8.80 -0.83 20.86
CA VAL A 107 8.80 -1.09 19.41
C VAL A 107 7.63 -0.39 18.75
N GLU A 108 7.82 0.19 17.57
CA GLU A 108 6.72 0.82 16.83
C GLU A 108 5.71 -0.24 16.37
N ASP A 109 4.42 0.02 16.55
CA ASP A 109 3.29 -0.84 16.16
C ASP A 109 3.38 -1.38 14.72
N ASN A 110 3.89 -0.56 13.79
CA ASN A 110 4.13 -0.93 12.40
C ASN A 110 5.10 -2.10 12.27
N VAL A 111 6.17 -2.12 13.07
CA VAL A 111 7.17 -3.19 13.07
C VAL A 111 6.56 -4.45 13.67
N VAL A 112 5.82 -4.33 14.78
CA VAL A 112 5.13 -5.47 15.40
C VAL A 112 4.14 -6.11 14.42
N ALA A 113 3.31 -5.31 13.76
CA ALA A 113 2.31 -5.80 12.81
C ALA A 113 2.95 -6.51 11.59
N PHE A 114 4.08 -6.02 11.10
CA PHE A 114 4.82 -6.69 10.03
C PHE A 114 5.47 -7.99 10.52
N ASN A 115 6.11 -7.98 11.69
CA ASN A 115 6.70 -9.19 12.27
C ASN A 115 5.66 -10.30 12.47
N ILE A 116 4.45 -9.96 12.98
CA ILE A 116 3.36 -10.93 13.11
C ILE A 116 3.02 -11.59 11.77
N MET A 117 2.92 -10.79 10.71
CA MET A 117 2.57 -11.28 9.37
C MET A 117 3.73 -12.02 8.70
N ASP A 118 4.98 -11.69 9.02
CA ASP A 118 6.16 -12.41 8.53
C ASP A 118 6.32 -13.77 9.22
N GLU A 119 6.00 -13.86 10.51
CA GLU A 119 5.98 -15.12 11.27
C GLU A 119 4.78 -16.01 10.92
N HIS A 120 3.67 -15.41 10.47
CA HIS A 120 2.44 -16.10 10.14
C HIS A 120 1.84 -15.58 8.81
N PRO A 121 2.44 -15.94 7.67
CA PRO A 121 2.05 -15.40 6.36
C PRO A 121 0.63 -15.78 5.91
N ASP A 122 0.04 -16.83 6.48
CA ASP A 122 -1.29 -17.34 6.11
C ASP A 122 -2.43 -16.72 6.94
N LEU A 123 -2.16 -15.72 7.78
CA LEU A 123 -3.18 -15.09 8.61
C LEU A 123 -4.24 -14.39 7.75
N THR A 124 -5.50 -14.62 8.08
CA THR A 124 -6.58 -13.75 7.59
C THR A 124 -6.50 -12.37 8.25
N PRO A 125 -7.08 -11.32 7.66
CA PRO A 125 -7.10 -9.98 8.27
C PRO A 125 -7.66 -9.97 9.70
N GLU A 126 -8.71 -10.77 9.97
CA GLU A 126 -9.30 -10.89 11.30
C GLU A 126 -8.37 -11.59 12.29
N GLN A 127 -7.59 -12.58 11.83
CA GLN A 127 -6.62 -13.27 12.67
C GLN A 127 -5.42 -12.36 12.98
N LEU A 128 -4.96 -11.57 12.01
CA LEU A 128 -3.95 -10.53 12.25
C LEU A 128 -4.45 -9.54 13.32
N TYR A 129 -5.68 -9.04 13.19
CA TYR A 129 -6.27 -8.12 14.17
C TYR A 129 -6.27 -8.71 15.59
N LYS A 130 -6.66 -9.98 15.73
CA LYS A 130 -6.61 -10.67 17.04
C LYS A 130 -5.20 -10.77 17.62
N LYS A 131 -4.17 -10.95 16.80
CA LYS A 131 -2.78 -10.93 17.28
C LYS A 131 -2.32 -9.53 17.69
N LEU A 132 -2.77 -8.48 17.01
CA LEU A 132 -2.51 -7.10 17.44
C LEU A 132 -3.11 -6.83 18.84
N GLU A 133 -4.31 -7.35 19.11
CA GLU A 133 -4.94 -7.30 20.45
C GLU A 133 -4.15 -8.05 21.53
N GLU A 134 -3.47 -9.14 21.17
CA GLU A 134 -2.63 -9.93 22.09
C GLU A 134 -1.32 -9.21 22.41
N GLU A 135 -0.69 -8.59 21.41
CA GLU A 135 0.56 -7.84 21.57
C GLU A 135 0.35 -6.51 22.29
N TYR A 136 -0.75 -5.79 22.02
CA TYR A 136 -0.98 -4.46 22.63
C TYR A 136 -1.27 -4.51 24.14
N LYS A 137 -1.69 -5.67 24.66
CA LYS A 137 -1.98 -5.86 26.10
C LYS A 137 -0.73 -6.10 26.94
N GLN A 138 0.42 -6.31 26.32
CA GLN A 138 1.70 -6.58 26.98
C GLN A 138 2.52 -5.29 27.16
#